data_AF-A0A6G0RC32-F1
#
_entry.id   AF-A0A6G0RC32-F1
#
_cell.length_a   1.000
_cell.length_b   1.000
_cell.length_c   1.000
_cell.angle_alpha   90.00
_cell.angle_beta   90.00
_cell.angle_gamma   90.00
#
_symmetry.space_group_name_H-M   'P 1'
#
loop_
_entity.id
_entity.type
_entity.pdbx_description
1 polymer ?
#
loop_
_entity_poly.entity_id
_entity_poly.type
_entity_poly.pdbx_seq_one_letter_code
_entity_poly.pdbx_strand_id
1 'polypeptide(L)'
;MLDYKKFFGMRDVPKEFANGVVNEFSRATINEMLKNKKFRFAVFKKWDNVNIDELAMKVGEATPHNKRVGRMFVDYRHHHRNYKWSVGR
;
A
#
# COMPACT_ATOMS: atom_id res chain seq x y z
N MET A 1 -14.18 -6.16 8.36
CA MET A 1 -13.28 -5.00 8.48
C MET A 1 -12.01 -5.45 9.18
N LEU A 2 -10.85 -5.37 8.53
CA LEU A 2 -9.55 -5.60 9.19
C LEU A 2 -9.38 -4.58 10.32
N ASP A 3 -9.18 -5.05 11.55
CA ASP A 3 -9.04 -4.17 12.72
C ASP A 3 -7.61 -3.62 12.80
N TYR A 4 -7.38 -2.51 12.08
CA TYR A 4 -6.07 -1.86 11.96
C TYR A 4 -5.51 -1.36 13.29
N LYS A 5 -6.37 -1.15 14.29
CA LYS A 5 -5.98 -0.78 15.66
C LYS A 5 -5.17 -1.87 16.35
N LYS A 6 -5.39 -3.14 16.00
CA LYS A 6 -4.74 -4.29 16.64
C LYS A 6 -3.38 -4.63 16.02
N PHE A 7 -3.15 -4.28 14.75
CA PHE A 7 -1.92 -4.62 14.03
C PHE A 7 -0.85 -3.55 14.03
N PHE A 8 -1.25 -2.28 14.12
CA PHE A 8 -0.34 -1.16 14.14
C PHE A 8 -0.69 -0.38 15.40
N GLY A 9 0.14 -0.47 16.43
CA GLY A 9 0.00 0.41 17.60
C GLY A 9 -0.28 1.81 17.09
N MET A 10 -1.43 2.37 17.49
CA MET A 10 -2.24 3.44 16.86
C MET A 10 -1.53 4.75 16.46
N ARG A 11 -0.21 4.83 16.57
CA ARG A 11 0.57 6.06 16.54
C ARG A 11 1.10 6.43 15.15
N ASP A 12 1.33 5.46 14.26
CA ASP A 12 2.08 5.68 13.01
C ASP A 12 1.24 5.55 11.72
N VAL A 13 -0.07 5.26 11.82
CA VAL A 13 -0.99 5.22 10.68
C VAL A 13 -1.83 6.50 10.70
N PRO A 14 -1.91 7.29 9.61
CA PRO A 14 -2.77 8.47 9.56
C PRO A 14 -4.21 8.12 9.93
N LYS A 15 -4.80 8.86 10.88
CA LYS A 15 -6.18 8.61 11.38
C LYS A 15 -7.20 8.58 10.25
N GLU A 16 -7.01 9.41 9.24
CA GLU A 16 -7.89 9.52 8.08
C GLU A 16 -7.86 8.23 7.22
N PHE A 17 -6.70 7.58 7.10
CA PHE A 17 -6.59 6.26 6.46
C PHE A 17 -7.21 5.16 7.32
N ALA A 18 -6.97 5.19 8.65
CA ALA A 18 -7.52 4.21 9.58
C ALA A 18 -9.06 4.26 9.66
N ASN A 19 -9.64 5.46 9.51
CA ASN A 19 -11.08 5.68 9.48
C ASN A 19 -11.71 5.42 8.09
N GLY A 20 -10.91 5.00 7.10
CA GLY A 20 -11.40 4.74 5.73
C GLY A 20 -11.77 6.00 4.94
N VAL A 21 -11.40 7.19 5.43
CA VAL A 21 -11.66 8.48 4.78
C VAL A 21 -10.75 8.66 3.56
N VAL A 22 -9.54 8.11 3.62
CA VAL A 22 -8.55 8.23 2.55
C VAL A 22 -8.24 6.86 1.95
N ASN A 23 -8.36 6.77 0.63
CA ASN A 23 -8.09 5.56 -0.15
C ASN A 23 -6.57 5.25 -0.20
N GLU A 24 -6.19 3.96 -0.14
CA GLU A 24 -4.82 3.47 -0.35
C GLU A 24 -4.17 3.90 -1.67
N PHE A 25 -4.96 4.33 -2.65
CA PHE A 25 -4.49 4.85 -3.93
C PHE A 25 -4.42 6.37 -3.99
N SER A 26 -4.79 7.09 -2.93
CA SER A 26 -4.73 8.54 -2.95
C SER A 26 -3.27 9.02 -3.04
N ARG A 27 -3.04 10.13 -3.74
CA ARG A 27 -1.71 10.75 -3.83
C ARG A 27 -1.14 11.08 -2.44
N ALA A 28 -1.98 11.52 -1.51
CA ALA A 28 -1.58 11.82 -0.14
C ALA A 28 -1.07 10.57 0.58
N THR A 29 -1.82 9.47 0.50
CA THR A 29 -1.44 8.17 1.08
C THR A 29 -0.13 7.66 0.50
N ILE A 30 0.00 7.65 -0.83
CA ILE A 30 1.20 7.15 -1.51
C ILE A 30 2.44 7.99 -1.16
N ASN A 31 2.29 9.32 -1.07
CA ASN A 31 3.38 10.19 -0.63
C ASN A 31 3.77 9.93 0.83
N GLU A 32 2.80 9.62 1.69
CA GLU A 32 3.07 9.30 3.09
C GLU A 32 3.80 7.96 3.25
N MET A 33 3.51 6.97 2.38
CA MET A 33 4.28 5.72 2.32
C MET A 33 5.76 5.94 2.00
N LEU A 34 6.11 7.00 1.27
CA LEU A 34 7.52 7.35 1.03
C LEU A 34 8.24 7.80 2.29
N LYS A 35 7.53 8.43 3.24
CA LYS A 35 8.08 8.99 4.48
C LYS A 35 8.06 8.00 5.63
N ASN A 36 6.98 7.24 5.76
CA ASN A 36 6.76 6.35 6.90
C ASN A 36 6.81 4.88 6.47
N LYS A 37 7.90 4.20 6.83
CA LYS A 37 8.14 2.79 6.49
C LYS A 37 7.11 1.84 7.10
N LYS A 38 6.65 2.09 8.34
CA LYS A 38 5.63 1.24 8.99
C LYS A 38 4.28 1.38 8.28
N PHE A 39 3.90 2.62 7.97
CA PHE A 39 2.68 2.89 7.21
C PHE A 39 2.73 2.27 5.82
N ARG A 40 3.86 2.35 5.12
CA ARG A 40 4.08 1.66 3.84
C ARG A 40 3.74 0.17 3.91
N PHE A 41 4.26 -0.54 4.91
CA PHE A 41 3.97 -1.97 5.07
C PHE A 41 2.49 -2.25 5.39
N ALA A 42 1.81 -1.34 6.10
CA ALA A 42 0.37 -1.46 6.32
C ALA A 42 -0.40 -1.39 5.00
N VAL A 43 -0.04 -0.45 4.13
CA VAL A 43 -0.67 -0.29 2.81
C VAL A 43 -0.31 -1.46 1.89
N PHE A 44 0.93 -1.96 1.91
CA PHE A 44 1.33 -3.15 1.13
C PHE A 44 0.44 -4.37 1.41
N LYS A 45 0.08 -4.62 2.68
CA LYS A 45 -0.85 -5.70 3.04
C LYS A 45 -2.23 -5.56 2.41
N LYS A 46 -2.69 -4.33 2.15
CA LYS A 46 -3.94 -4.12 1.39
C LYS A 46 -3.71 -4.39 -0.10
N TRP A 47 -2.61 -3.88 -0.63
CA TRP A 47 -2.21 -4.09 -2.03
C TRP A 47 -2.04 -5.58 -2.39
N ASP A 48 -1.74 -6.45 -1.42
CA ASP A 48 -1.66 -7.89 -1.63
C ASP A 48 -2.98 -8.50 -2.13
N ASN A 49 -4.12 -7.86 -1.84
CA ASN A 49 -5.44 -8.33 -2.29
C ASN A 49 -5.88 -7.72 -3.63
N VAL A 50 -5.02 -6.92 -4.27
CA VAL A 50 -5.30 -6.28 -5.56
C VAL A 50 -4.41 -6.90 -6.64
N ASN A 51 -4.96 -7.06 -7.85
CA ASN A 51 -4.18 -7.52 -9.00
C ASN A 51 -3.01 -6.55 -9.25
N ILE A 52 -1.83 -7.06 -9.61
CA ILE A 52 -0.63 -6.22 -9.75
C ILE A 52 -0.72 -5.23 -10.90
N ASP A 53 -1.40 -5.60 -11.99
CA ASP A 53 -1.54 -4.76 -13.17
C ASP A 53 -2.52 -3.62 -12.88
N GLU A 54 -3.64 -3.94 -12.23
CA GLU A 54 -4.58 -2.93 -11.72
C GLU A 54 -3.92 -2.01 -10.68
N LEU A 55 -3.09 -2.57 -9.80
CA LEU A 55 -2.33 -1.81 -8.81
C LEU A 55 -1.34 -0.85 -9.48
N ALA A 56 -0.61 -1.32 -10.50
CA ALA A 56 0.33 -0.51 -11.26
C ALA A 56 -0.37 0.67 -11.94
N MET A 57 -1.54 0.43 -12.54
CA MET A 57 -2.38 1.49 -13.13
C MET A 57 -2.81 2.51 -12.08
N LYS A 58 -3.45 2.09 -10.99
CA LYS A 58 -3.96 3.00 -9.95
C LYS A 58 -2.86 3.82 -9.29
N VAL A 59 -1.72 3.21 -8.99
CA VAL A 59 -0.56 3.91 -8.41
C VAL A 59 0.05 4.88 -9.42
N GLY A 60 0.16 4.47 -10.69
CA GLY A 60 0.65 5.31 -11.78
C GLY A 60 -0.22 6.54 -12.03
N GLU A 61 -1.54 6.36 -12.12
CA GLU A 61 -2.53 7.43 -12.30
C GLU A 61 -2.54 8.42 -11.13
N ALA A 62 -2.42 7.93 -9.89
CA ALA A 62 -2.38 8.77 -8.71
C ALA A 62 -1.08 9.57 -8.55
N THR A 63 0.02 9.07 -9.12
CA THR A 63 1.36 9.65 -8.97
C THR A 63 2.17 9.66 -10.28
N PRO A 64 1.68 10.35 -11.32
CA PRO A 64 2.33 10.37 -12.62
C PRO A 64 3.74 10.96 -12.51
N HIS A 65 4.68 10.36 -13.24
CA HIS A 65 6.10 10.76 -13.32
C HIS A 65 6.87 10.79 -11.97
N ASN A 66 6.35 10.17 -10.90
CA ASN A 66 7.05 10.13 -9.62
C ASN A 66 8.00 8.93 -9.52
N LYS A 67 9.27 9.15 -9.86
CA LYS A 67 10.33 8.11 -9.82
C LYS A 67 10.48 7.43 -8.44
N ARG A 68 10.25 8.16 -7.34
CA ARG A 68 10.36 7.60 -5.97
C ARG A 68 9.23 6.61 -5.70
N VAL A 69 8.02 6.93 -6.13
CA VAL A 69 6.88 6.01 -6.04
C VAL A 69 7.10 4.81 -6.94
N GLY A 70 7.55 5.01 -8.18
CA GLY A 70 7.89 3.92 -9.08
C GLY A 70 8.88 2.94 -8.44
N ARG A 71 9.95 3.45 -7.82
CA ARG A 71 10.92 2.61 -7.10
C ARG A 71 10.30 1.85 -5.93
N MET A 72 9.46 2.52 -5.14
CA MET A 72 8.73 1.89 -4.03
C MET A 72 7.79 0.79 -4.51
N PHE A 73 7.10 1.00 -5.63
CA PHE A 73 6.19 0.02 -6.22
C PHE A 73 6.94 -1.21 -6.75
N VAL A 74 8.08 -1.00 -7.43
CA VAL A 74 8.95 -2.09 -7.87
C VAL A 74 9.47 -2.88 -6.67
N ASP A 75 9.94 -2.18 -5.62
CA ASP A 75 10.40 -2.81 -4.37
C ASP A 75 9.28 -3.64 -3.72
N TYR A 76 8.06 -3.12 -3.67
CA TYR A 76 6.89 -3.87 -3.24
C TYR A 76 6.69 -5.14 -4.07
N ARG A 77 6.61 -5.01 -5.40
CA ARG A 77 6.33 -6.11 -6.33
C ARG A 77 7.31 -7.28 -6.20
N HIS A 78 8.59 -7.00 -5.96
CA HIS A 78 9.64 -8.02 -5.95
C HIS A 78 9.99 -8.54 -4.56
N HIS A 79 9.90 -7.71 -3.51
CA HIS A 79 10.43 -8.07 -2.18
C HIS A 79 9.36 -8.19 -1.09
N HIS A 80 8.17 -7.60 -1.27
CA HIS A 80 7.17 -7.52 -0.20
C HIS A 80 5.80 -8.08 -0.57
N ARG A 81 5.51 -8.20 -1.87
CA ARG A 81 4.24 -8.70 -2.33
C ARG A 81 4.08 -10.16 -1.96
N ASN A 82 3.00 -10.46 -1.25
CA ASN A 82 2.62 -11.83 -1.00
C ASN A 82 1.80 -12.34 -2.19
N TYR A 83 2.47 -13.00 -3.13
CA TYR A 83 1.78 -13.77 -4.15
C TYR A 83 1.09 -14.94 -3.43
N LYS A 84 -0.20 -14.78 -3.11
CA LYS A 84 -1.07 -15.91 -2.78
C LYS A 84 -1.19 -16.75 -4.05
N TRP A 85 -0.17 -17.56 -4.34
CA TRP A 85 -0.33 -18.68 -5.24
C TRP A 85 -1.43 -19.55 -4.62
N SER A 86 -2.46 -19.86 -5.40
CA SER A 86 -3.23 -21.06 -5.15
C SER A 86 -2.23 -22.21 -5.18
N VAL A 87 -1.77 -22.66 -4.01
CA VAL A 87 -1.12 -23.96 -3.89
C VAL A 87 -2.24 -24.96 -4.17
N GLY A 88 -2.50 -25.20 -5.45
CA GLY A 88 -3.13 -26.43 -5.89
C GLY A 88 -2.20 -27.54 -5.44
N ARG A 89 -2.57 -28.19 -4.34
CA ARG A 89 -2.03 -29.47 -3.92
C ARG A 89 -3.17 -30.46 -3.98
#